data_AF-A0A183DE75-F1
#
_entry.id   AF-A0A183DE75-F1
#
_cell.length_a   1.000
_cell.length_b   1.000
_cell.length_c   1.000
_cell.angle_alpha   90.00
_cell.angle_beta   90.00
_cell.angle_gamma   90.00
#
_symmetry.space_group_name_H-M   'P 1'
#
loop_
_entity.id
_entity.type
_entity.pdbx_description
1 polymer ?
#
loop_
_entity_poly.entity_id
_entity_poly.type
_entity_poly.pdbx_seq_one_letter_code
_entity_poly.pdbx_strand_id
1 'polypeptide(L)'
;MKSQAENSTEEVPSLTLNIELSGVRVLDVRLTCYTAFHVDHTYASFAAIDGTQKLSSAVYVSSPVHDLRYSLFAFSAHFGTLLSILVFYISLKSKKKHITMHISS
;
A
#
# COMPACT_ATOMS: atom_id res chain seq x y z
N MET A 1 29.07 34.98 -7.69
CA MET A 1 27.71 34.87 -7.10
C MET A 1 27.51 33.43 -6.68
N LYS A 2 27.39 33.15 -5.37
CA LYS A 2 26.99 31.82 -4.88
C LYS A 2 25.51 31.66 -5.24
N SER A 3 25.18 30.69 -6.09
CA SER A 3 23.79 30.38 -6.42
C SER A 3 23.11 29.79 -5.19
N GLN A 4 22.05 30.43 -4.71
CA GLN A 4 21.09 29.87 -3.76
C GLN A 4 20.34 28.71 -4.41
N ALA A 5 21.01 27.57 -4.59
CA ALA A 5 20.40 26.29 -4.96
C ALA A 5 20.32 25.34 -3.75
N GLU A 6 20.16 25.93 -2.57
CA GLU A 6 19.79 25.24 -1.35
C GLU A 6 18.54 25.96 -0.85
N ASN A 7 17.37 25.34 -0.97
CA ASN A 7 16.18 25.49 -0.11
C ASN A 7 14.89 25.09 -0.86
N SER A 8 14.66 23.79 -0.93
CA SER A 8 13.38 23.18 -0.52
C SER A 8 13.48 21.67 -0.75
N THR A 9 14.30 21.02 0.07
CA THR A 9 14.15 19.58 0.35
C THR A 9 12.91 19.41 1.24
N GLU A 10 11.76 19.95 0.82
CA GLU A 10 10.52 19.76 1.55
C GLU A 10 10.16 18.29 1.41
N GLU A 11 10.32 17.57 2.52
CA GLU A 11 10.00 16.16 2.63
C GLU A 11 8.50 16.00 2.35
N VAL A 12 8.15 15.44 1.19
CA VAL A 12 6.75 15.22 0.80
C VAL A 12 6.11 14.34 1.86
N PRO A 13 5.01 14.78 2.51
CA PRO A 13 4.35 13.99 3.53
C PRO A 13 3.91 12.63 2.97
N SER A 14 4.28 11.57 3.67
CA SER A 14 3.93 10.21 3.29
C SER A 14 3.27 9.45 4.45
N LEU A 15 2.39 8.52 4.07
CA LEU A 15 1.76 7.55 4.95
C LEU A 15 2.28 6.16 4.58
N THR A 16 2.91 5.47 5.52
CA THR A 16 3.33 4.08 5.30
C THR A 16 2.21 3.11 5.65
N LEU A 17 1.83 2.28 4.68
CA LEU A 17 0.88 1.19 4.84
C LEU A 17 1.66 -0.13 4.94
N ASN A 18 1.52 -0.82 6.06
CA ASN A 18 2.06 -2.17 6.23
C ASN A 18 0.97 -3.19 5.92
N ILE A 19 1.19 -3.97 4.86
CA ILE A 19 0.27 -4.97 4.32
C ILE A 19 0.81 -6.35 4.68
N GLU A 20 0.00 -7.14 5.36
CA GLU A 20 0.30 -8.52 5.68
C GLU A 20 -0.67 -9.45 4.94
N LEU A 21 -0.13 -10.37 4.13
CA LEU A 21 -0.86 -11.43 3.46
C LEU A 21 -0.60 -12.73 4.20
N SER A 22 -1.64 -13.38 4.69
CA SER A 22 -1.55 -14.64 5.42
C SER A 22 -2.52 -15.66 4.87
N GLY A 23 -2.09 -16.92 4.77
CA GLY A 23 -2.94 -18.01 4.28
C GLY A 23 -2.24 -19.35 4.19
N VAL A 24 -3.04 -20.40 3.96
CA VAL A 24 -2.56 -21.75 3.63
C VAL A 24 -2.04 -21.74 2.19
N ARG A 25 -0.87 -22.35 1.94
CA ARG A 25 -0.09 -22.30 0.68
C ARG A 25 -0.89 -21.92 -0.58
N VAL A 26 -0.76 -20.67 -1.02
CA VAL A 26 -1.36 -20.15 -2.28
C VAL A 26 -0.26 -19.84 -3.30
N LEU A 27 -0.45 -20.21 -4.55
CA LEU A 27 0.53 -19.99 -5.64
C LEU A 27 0.13 -18.81 -6.54
N ASP A 28 1.14 -18.18 -7.15
CA ASP A 28 1.01 -17.04 -8.09
C ASP A 28 0.03 -15.96 -7.59
N VAL A 29 0.34 -15.40 -6.42
CA VAL A 29 -0.47 -14.36 -5.80
C VAL A 29 -0.06 -13.00 -6.34
N ARG A 30 -1.03 -12.26 -6.82
CA ARG A 30 -0.87 -10.90 -7.33
C ARG A 30 -1.68 -9.95 -6.48
N LEU A 31 -1.02 -8.89 -6.04
CA LEU A 31 -1.61 -7.82 -5.25
C LEU A 31 -1.63 -6.56 -6.10
N THR A 32 -2.82 -6.01 -6.32
CA THR A 32 -3.00 -4.73 -7.03
C THR A 32 -3.61 -3.70 -6.10
N CYS A 33 -3.07 -2.49 -6.15
CA CYS A 33 -3.61 -1.32 -5.46
C CYS A 33 -4.35 -0.42 -6.46
N TYR A 34 -5.54 0.02 -6.06
CA TYR A 34 -6.27 1.09 -6.74
C TYR A 34 -6.46 2.28 -5.78
N THR A 35 -5.93 3.44 -6.19
CA THR A 35 -6.03 4.68 -5.42
C THR A 35 -5.82 5.90 -6.33
N ALA A 36 -6.26 7.07 -5.88
CA ALA A 36 -6.01 8.35 -6.56
C ALA A 36 -4.68 9.01 -6.14
N PHE A 37 -3.98 8.43 -5.16
CA PHE A 37 -2.72 8.95 -4.63
C PHE A 37 -1.50 8.29 -5.29
N HIS A 38 -0.36 8.97 -5.23
CA HIS A 38 0.91 8.35 -5.64
C HIS A 38 1.36 7.33 -4.60
N VAL A 39 1.77 6.15 -5.03
CA VAL A 39 2.18 5.03 -4.16
C VAL A 39 3.43 4.35 -4.71
N ASP A 40 4.24 3.77 -3.82
CA ASP A 40 5.42 3.00 -4.25
C ASP A 40 5.04 1.76 -5.05
N HIS A 41 3.94 1.09 -4.64
CA HIS A 41 3.57 -0.22 -5.13
C HIS A 41 2.11 -0.24 -5.57
N THR A 42 1.88 -0.03 -6.86
CA THR A 42 0.57 -0.27 -7.49
C THR A 42 0.34 -1.76 -7.76
N TYR A 43 1.42 -2.54 -7.85
CA TYR A 43 1.39 -3.97 -8.10
C TYR A 43 2.53 -4.68 -7.36
N ALA A 44 2.24 -5.85 -6.79
CA ALA A 44 3.23 -6.78 -6.25
C ALA A 44 2.87 -8.21 -6.63
N SER A 45 3.89 -9.05 -6.83
CA SER A 45 3.74 -10.46 -7.23
C SER A 45 4.51 -11.36 -6.27
N PHE A 46 3.88 -12.45 -5.86
CA PHE A 46 4.46 -13.47 -4.99
C PHE A 46 4.30 -14.83 -5.67
N ALA A 47 5.41 -15.52 -5.92
CA ALA A 47 5.37 -16.85 -6.54
C ALA A 47 4.56 -17.85 -5.70
N ALA A 48 4.66 -17.74 -4.38
CA ALA A 48 3.84 -18.45 -3.43
C ALA A 48 3.74 -17.68 -2.11
N ILE A 49 2.63 -17.85 -1.39
CA ILE A 49 2.44 -17.44 0.00
C ILE A 49 2.26 -18.71 0.81
N ASP A 50 3.25 -19.04 1.64
CA ASP A 50 3.23 -20.19 2.56
C ASP A 50 3.47 -19.65 3.98
N GLY A 51 2.39 -19.42 4.73
CA GLY A 51 2.40 -18.67 5.97
C GLY A 51 2.11 -17.19 5.76
N THR A 52 3.04 -16.31 6.14
CA THR A 52 2.84 -14.85 6.16
C THR A 52 3.84 -14.13 5.28
N GLN A 53 3.36 -13.25 4.41
CA GLN A 53 4.16 -12.31 3.61
C GLN A 53 3.84 -10.88 4.02
N LYS A 54 4.86 -10.01 4.06
CA LYS A 54 4.71 -8.61 4.46
C LYS A 54 5.23 -7.70 3.36
N LEU A 55 4.48 -6.63 3.10
CA LEU A 55 4.82 -5.57 2.18
C LEU A 55 4.60 -4.23 2.86
N SER A 56 5.50 -3.28 2.64
CA SER A 56 5.30 -1.88 3.06
C SER A 56 5.17 -1.03 1.81
N SER A 57 4.16 -0.16 1.75
CA SER A 57 3.96 0.77 0.64
C SER A 57 3.78 2.17 1.20
N ALA A 58 4.56 3.15 0.75
CA ALA A 58 4.28 4.54 1.04
C ALA A 58 3.16 5.07 0.14
N VAL A 59 2.33 5.94 0.69
CA VAL A 59 1.35 6.76 -0.02
C VAL A 59 1.76 8.21 0.16
N TYR A 60 2.00 8.92 -0.94
CA TYR A 60 2.44 10.30 -0.93
C TYR A 60 1.26 11.24 -1.13
N VAL A 61 1.18 12.27 -0.29
CA VAL A 61 0.11 13.27 -0.33
C VAL A 61 0.72 14.67 -0.43
N SER A 62 0.41 15.37 -1.52
CA SER A 62 0.91 16.72 -1.80
C SER A 62 0.11 17.82 -1.10
N SER A 63 -1.08 17.50 -0.59
CA SER A 63 -1.96 18.41 0.16
C SER A 63 -2.57 17.70 1.36
N PRO A 64 -3.13 18.43 2.34
CA PRO A 64 -3.94 17.81 3.40
C PRO A 64 -5.09 16.98 2.79
N VAL A 65 -5.18 15.72 3.19
CA VAL A 65 -6.22 14.79 2.73
C VAL A 65 -7.09 14.41 3.92
N HIS A 66 -8.41 14.54 3.79
CA HIS A 66 -9.36 14.18 4.85
C HIS A 66 -9.94 12.77 4.71
N ASP A 67 -9.89 12.21 3.50
CA ASP A 67 -10.34 10.87 3.15
C ASP A 67 -9.33 10.22 2.18
N LEU A 68 -8.62 9.20 2.66
CA LEU A 68 -7.71 8.40 1.85
C LEU A 68 -8.40 7.09 1.48
N ARG A 69 -8.76 6.97 0.21
CA ARG A 69 -9.34 5.77 -0.39
C ARG A 69 -8.24 4.91 -0.99
N TYR A 70 -8.07 3.72 -0.45
CA TYR A 70 -7.07 2.77 -0.91
C TYR A 70 -7.72 1.39 -0.95
N SER A 71 -7.72 0.78 -2.14
CA SER A 71 -8.29 -0.55 -2.37
C SER A 71 -7.18 -1.52 -2.73
N LEU A 72 -7.14 -2.67 -2.06
CA LEU A 72 -6.26 -3.77 -2.38
C LEU A 72 -7.07 -4.96 -2.86
N PHE A 73 -6.56 -5.57 -3.92
CA PHE A 73 -7.11 -6.79 -4.49
C PHE A 73 -5.99 -7.82 -4.53
N ALA A 74 -6.20 -8.95 -3.88
CA ALA A 74 -5.30 -10.09 -3.95
C ALA A 74 -5.99 -11.23 -4.72
N PHE A 75 -5.32 -11.77 -5.73
CA PHE A 75 -5.83 -12.88 -6.53
C PHE A 75 -4.74 -13.91 -6.81
N SER A 76 -5.12 -15.17 -6.93
CA SER A 76 -4.23 -16.24 -7.39
C SER A 76 -4.46 -16.44 -8.89
N ALA A 77 -3.44 -16.14 -9.69
CA ALA A 77 -3.47 -16.41 -11.11
C ALA A 77 -3.32 -17.92 -11.41
N HIS A 78 -2.82 -18.72 -10.45
CA HIS A 78 -2.76 -20.18 -10.58
C HIS A 78 -4.16 -20.82 -10.55
N PHE A 79 -5.06 -20.33 -9.70
CA PHE A 79 -6.41 -20.86 -9.60
C PHE A 79 -7.47 -20.04 -10.36
N GLY A 80 -7.09 -18.88 -10.91
CA GLY A 80 -8.03 -17.93 -11.52
C GLY A 80 -9.02 -17.34 -10.50
N THR A 81 -8.67 -17.39 -9.20
CA THR A 81 -9.58 -17.09 -8.10
C THR A 81 -9.19 -15.79 -7.41
N LEU A 82 -10.16 -14.91 -7.22
CA LEU A 82 -10.03 -13.73 -6.36
C LEU A 82 -9.96 -14.20 -4.90
N LEU A 83 -8.84 -13.96 -4.23
CA LEU A 83 -8.60 -14.44 -2.87
C LEU A 83 -9.19 -13.48 -1.84
N SER A 84 -9.10 -12.18 -2.09
CA SER A 84 -9.69 -11.16 -1.23
C SER A 84 -9.83 -9.81 -1.94
N ILE A 85 -10.87 -9.07 -1.54
CA ILE A 85 -11.04 -7.65 -1.82
C ILE A 85 -11.02 -6.95 -0.48
N LEU A 86 -10.15 -5.95 -0.33
CA LEU A 86 -10.19 -5.09 0.84
C LEU A 86 -10.19 -3.62 0.42
N VAL A 87 -11.24 -2.91 0.80
CA VAL A 87 -11.41 -1.48 0.55
C VAL A 87 -11.38 -0.76 1.88
N PHE A 88 -10.52 0.24 2.03
CA PHE A 88 -10.45 1.03 3.26
C PHE A 88 -10.49 2.53 2.97
N TYR A 89 -11.06 3.21 3.97
CA TYR A 89 -11.22 4.65 4.04
C TYR A 89 -10.47 5.12 5.29
N ILE A 90 -9.34 5.77 5.09
CA ILE A 90 -8.55 6.31 6.19
C ILE A 90 -8.83 7.80 6.28
N SER A 91 -9.58 8.22 7.31
CA SER A 91 -9.72 9.64 7.62
C SER A 91 -8.50 10.14 8.40
N LEU A 92 -7.65 10.90 7.73
CA LEU A 92 -6.44 11.47 8.32
C LEU A 92 -6.81 12.77 9.07
N LYS A 93 -7.05 12.66 10.37
CA LYS A 93 -7.21 13.84 11.26
C LYS A 93 -5.89 14.39 11.82
N SER A 94 -4.73 13.79 11.53
CA SER A 94 -3.43 14.24 12.08
C SER A 94 -2.23 13.75 11.27
N LYS A 95 -1.11 14.49 11.34
CA LYS A 95 0.04 14.50 10.42
C LYS A 95 1.00 13.30 10.46
N LYS A 96 0.78 12.26 11.27
CA LYS A 96 1.57 11.01 11.22
C LYS A 96 0.78 9.90 11.91
N LYS A 97 0.43 8.83 11.19
CA LYS A 97 -0.18 7.61 11.75
C LYS A 97 0.47 6.40 11.10
N HIS A 98 0.94 5.45 11.89
CA HIS A 98 1.29 4.12 11.40
C HIS A 98 0.01 3.28 11.38
N ILE A 99 -0.27 2.64 10.24
CA ILE A 99 -1.43 1.76 10.07
C ILE A 99 -0.90 0.39 9.63
N THR A 100 -1.15 -0.63 10.45
CA THR A 100 -0.83 -2.03 10.16
C THR A 100 -2.09 -2.75 9.78
N MET A 101 -2.03 -3.55 8.71
CA MET A 101 -3.20 -4.23 8.16
C MET A 101 -2.93 -5.72 7.97
N HIS A 102 -3.87 -6.53 8.44
CA HIS A 102 -3.83 -7.99 8.33
C HIS A 102 -4.89 -8.45 7.33
N ILE A 103 -4.46 -9.15 6.27
CA ILE A 103 -5.32 -9.84 5.32
C ILE A 103 -5.12 -11.34 5.53
N SER A 104 -6.20 -12.02 5.91
CA SER A 104 -6.25 -13.47 6.05
C SER A 104 -7.20 -14.05 5.00
N SER A 105 -6.74 -15.04 4.23
CA SER A 105 -7.58 -15.89 3.38
C SER A 105 -8.07 -17.12 4.13
#